data_AF-A0AAQ4E5N6-F1
#
_entry.id   AF-A0AAQ4E5N6-F1
#
_cell.length_a   1.000
_cell.length_b   1.000
_cell.length_c   1.000
_cell.angle_alpha   90.00
_cell.angle_beta   90.00
_cell.angle_gamma   90.00
#
_symmetry.space_group_name_H-M   'P 1'
#
loop_
_entity.id
_entity.type
_entity.pdbx_description
1 polymer ?
#
loop_
_entity_poly.entity_id
_entity_poly.type
_entity_poly.pdbx_seq_one_letter_code
_entity_poly.pdbx_strand_id
1 'polypeptide(L)'
;MQWANIASKMQDIAGRSFTVRAVRDRTELLLGHYAANDRASLNKSGTEEQYRAREVLLQEVLDLAREHGVKLRARCKAYPAPAATPREANCALTVQSSPAQTRDTHAAAHFDGSAGDDQSESTSQTFNQILNCNLNDSDTEDVAIQNLDDQTETVQLPGFSTSPAHKYTGQAEATAPAQCPAVRGKKRQEQSADYEFLEKRLRPEQAMKEKDFLLESRRLALEEQKLAWEKEKTLAELNLKQQELNLLADERAKARRLDAREKQHKQERKAEEHRTAAAQQQAVLSIVEKVLSKINKIE
;
A
#
# COMPACT_ATOMS: atom_id res chain seq x y z
N MET A 1 16.91 21.92 16.25
CA MET A 1 16.48 21.60 17.63
C MET A 1 15.67 20.31 17.75
N GLN A 2 14.89 19.88 16.75
CA GLN A 2 14.03 18.69 16.87
C GLN A 2 14.78 17.36 17.12
N TRP A 3 15.93 17.13 16.48
CA TRP A 3 16.71 15.89 16.65
C TRP A 3 17.29 15.69 18.05
N ALA A 4 17.59 16.77 18.78
CA ALA A 4 18.07 16.68 20.16
C ALA A 4 16.98 16.15 21.09
N ASN A 5 15.73 16.61 20.92
CA ASN A 5 14.59 16.12 21.69
C ASN A 5 14.27 14.65 21.38
N ILE A 6 14.43 14.23 20.12
CA ILE A 6 14.23 12.83 19.72
C ILE A 6 15.31 11.95 20.35
N ALA A 7 16.58 12.38 20.32
CA ALA A 7 17.67 11.64 20.95
C ALA A 7 17.47 11.50 22.47
N SER A 8 17.04 12.57 23.16
CA SER A 8 16.72 12.52 24.59
C SER A 8 15.61 11.51 24.89
N LYS A 9 14.51 11.54 24.14
CA LYS A 9 13.40 10.57 24.34
C LYS A 9 13.81 9.14 24.04
N MET A 10 14.65 8.93 23.01
CA MET A 10 15.17 7.60 22.71
C MET A 10 16.08 7.09 23.83
N GLN A 11 16.85 7.98 24.46
CA GLN A 11 17.67 7.64 25.62
C GLN A 11 16.80 7.28 26.83
N ASP A 12 15.71 8.02 27.08
CA ASP A 12 14.77 7.72 28.17
C ASP A 12 14.10 6.34 27.99
N ILE A 13 13.76 5.96 26.76
CA ILE A 13 13.06 4.71 26.46
C ILE A 13 14.01 3.51 26.40
N ALA A 14 15.14 3.66 25.73
CA ALA A 14 16.06 2.55 25.46
C ALA A 14 17.16 2.39 26.51
N GLY A 15 17.21 3.28 27.51
CA GLY A 15 18.18 3.26 28.61
C GLY A 15 19.64 3.42 28.16
N ARG A 16 19.87 3.93 26.94
CA ARG A 16 21.20 4.02 26.32
C ARG A 16 21.41 5.42 25.74
N SER A 17 22.61 5.97 25.90
CA SER A 17 22.96 7.28 25.36
C SER A 17 23.16 7.21 23.85
N PHE A 18 22.36 7.96 23.09
CA PHE A 18 22.54 8.10 21.65
C PHE A 18 22.97 9.52 21.29
N THR A 19 23.97 9.64 20.42
CA THR A 19 24.31 10.96 19.87
C THR A 19 23.24 11.39 18.87
N VAL A 20 22.96 12.70 18.82
CA VAL A 20 21.98 13.29 17.87
C VAL A 20 22.30 12.90 16.42
N ARG A 21 23.60 12.79 16.10
CA ARG A 21 24.06 12.36 14.78
C ARG A 21 23.74 10.89 14.50
N ALA A 22 24.00 9.98 15.45
CA ALA A 22 23.70 8.56 15.28
C ALA A 22 22.19 8.31 15.10
N VAL A 23 21.36 9.03 15.86
CA VAL A 23 19.90 8.95 15.72
C VAL A 23 19.47 9.37 14.32
N ARG A 24 19.92 10.53 13.86
CA ARG A 24 19.59 11.03 12.53
C ARG A 24 20.07 10.09 11.42
N ASP A 25 21.34 9.69 11.46
CA ASP A 25 21.95 8.85 10.42
C ASP A 25 21.25 7.46 10.36
N ARG A 26 20.81 6.93 11.52
CA ARG A 26 20.00 5.70 11.58
C ARG A 26 18.59 5.91 11.04
N THR A 27 17.94 7.03 11.36
CA THR A 27 16.61 7.36 10.82
C THR A 27 16.65 7.55 9.30
N GLU A 28 17.67 8.22 8.77
CA GLU A 28 17.87 8.37 7.33
C GLU A 28 18.10 7.02 6.63
N LEU A 29 18.88 6.12 7.25
CA LEU A 29 19.08 4.76 6.74
C LEU A 29 17.76 3.98 6.71
N LEU A 30 16.95 4.04 7.78
CA LEU A 30 15.64 3.38 7.84
C LEU A 30 14.71 3.93 6.76
N LEU A 31 14.62 5.24 6.58
CA LEU A 31 13.82 5.87 5.53
C LEU A 31 14.28 5.42 4.13
N GLY A 32 15.59 5.28 3.91
CA GLY A 32 16.15 4.75 2.67
C GLY A 32 15.75 3.30 2.40
N HIS A 33 15.74 2.44 3.43
CA HIS A 33 15.26 1.07 3.31
C HIS A 33 13.75 1.00 3.06
N TYR A 34 12.96 1.82 3.74
CA TYR A 34 11.51 1.91 3.48
C TYR A 34 11.21 2.37 2.06
N ALA A 35 11.90 3.39 1.55
CA ALA A 35 11.71 3.85 0.17
C ALA A 35 12.10 2.78 -0.88
N ALA A 36 13.16 2.01 -0.61
CA ALA A 36 13.61 0.94 -1.50
C ALA A 36 12.68 -0.28 -1.46
N ASN A 37 12.27 -0.69 -0.27
CA ASN A 37 11.34 -1.81 -0.08
C ASN A 37 9.94 -1.44 -0.58
N ASP A 38 9.48 -0.22 -0.38
CA ASP A 38 8.22 0.26 -0.93
C ASP A 38 8.23 0.24 -2.45
N ARG A 39 9.31 0.68 -3.09
CA ARG A 39 9.47 0.54 -4.55
C ARG A 39 9.49 -0.92 -5.02
N ALA A 40 10.11 -1.81 -4.27
CA ALA A 40 10.13 -3.23 -4.60
C ALA A 40 8.77 -3.91 -4.36
N SER A 41 8.03 -3.49 -3.33
CA SER A 41 6.66 -3.92 -3.02
C SER A 41 5.64 -3.36 -4.00
N LEU A 42 5.84 -2.13 -4.49
CA LEU A 42 5.11 -1.51 -5.60
C LEU A 42 5.17 -2.39 -6.86
N ASN A 43 6.27 -3.09 -7.10
CA ASN A 43 6.41 -3.94 -8.30
C ASN A 43 5.82 -5.35 -8.11
N LYS A 44 5.41 -5.74 -6.90
CA LYS A 44 5.05 -7.14 -6.60
C LYS A 44 3.64 -7.33 -6.05
N SER A 45 2.99 -6.30 -5.51
CA SER A 45 1.66 -6.47 -4.90
C SER A 45 0.87 -5.15 -4.90
N GLY A 46 -0.17 -5.08 -5.72
CA GLY A 46 -1.15 -3.99 -5.62
C GLY A 46 -2.19 -4.09 -6.73
N THR A 47 -3.46 -3.91 -6.40
CA THR A 47 -4.54 -3.60 -7.35
C THR A 47 -4.42 -2.14 -7.78
N GLU A 48 -4.86 -1.80 -8.99
CA GLU A 48 -4.71 -0.46 -9.63
C GLU A 48 -5.07 0.72 -8.70
N GLU A 49 -6.08 0.54 -7.84
CA GLU A 49 -6.57 1.55 -6.91
C GLU A 49 -5.61 1.87 -5.77
N GLN A 50 -4.88 0.86 -5.26
CA GLN A 50 -3.87 1.06 -4.22
C GLN A 50 -2.69 1.90 -4.74
N TYR A 51 -2.37 1.77 -6.03
CA TYR A 51 -1.34 2.61 -6.67
C TYR A 51 -1.76 4.06 -6.71
N ARG A 52 -3.01 4.35 -7.10
CA ARG A 52 -3.49 5.74 -7.18
C ARG A 52 -3.50 6.40 -5.82
N ALA A 53 -4.01 5.71 -4.79
CA ALA A 53 -4.03 6.24 -3.43
C ALA A 53 -2.62 6.51 -2.89
N ARG A 54 -1.67 5.61 -3.18
CA ARG A 54 -0.28 5.76 -2.74
C ARG A 54 0.49 6.82 -3.51
N GLU A 55 0.23 6.98 -4.81
CA GLU A 55 0.81 8.05 -5.63
C GLU A 55 0.33 9.43 -5.16
N VAL A 56 -0.96 9.56 -4.83
CA VAL A 56 -1.52 10.78 -4.24
C VAL A 56 -0.84 11.12 -2.92
N LEU A 57 -0.71 10.15 -2.01
CA LEU A 57 0.00 10.35 -0.74
C LEU A 57 1.48 10.73 -0.94
N LEU A 58 2.14 10.12 -1.93
CA LEU A 58 3.52 10.45 -2.25
C LEU A 58 3.65 11.90 -2.75
N GLN A 59 2.71 12.33 -3.59
CA GLN A 59 2.65 13.70 -4.08
C GLN A 59 2.40 14.70 -2.94
N GLU A 60 1.47 14.40 -2.03
CA GLU A 60 1.20 15.20 -0.83
C GLU A 60 2.44 15.34 0.06
N VAL A 61 3.17 14.25 0.31
CA VAL A 61 4.42 14.27 1.09
C VAL A 61 5.50 15.10 0.39
N LEU A 62 5.60 15.03 -0.95
CA LEU A 62 6.55 15.84 -1.71
C LEU A 62 6.19 17.32 -1.69
N ASP A 63 4.91 17.67 -1.75
CA ASP A 63 4.44 19.04 -1.68
C ASP A 63 4.64 19.60 -0.25
N LEU A 64 4.34 18.81 0.79
CA LEU A 64 4.66 19.15 2.18
C LEU A 64 6.17 19.32 2.42
N ALA A 65 7.00 18.44 1.84
CA ALA A 65 8.45 18.56 1.92
C ALA A 65 8.95 19.84 1.24
N ARG A 66 8.32 20.25 0.13
CA ARG A 66 8.61 21.51 -0.57
C ARG A 66 8.21 22.72 0.26
N GLU A 67 7.05 22.69 0.89
CA GLU A 67 6.56 23.74 1.81
C GLU A 67 7.46 23.92 3.04
N HIS A 68 7.99 22.81 3.58
CA HIS A 68 8.83 22.82 4.78
C HIS A 68 10.34 22.95 4.47
N GLY A 69 10.72 23.20 3.21
CA GLY A 69 12.11 23.40 2.80
C GLY A 69 13.01 22.16 2.92
N VAL A 70 12.41 20.97 3.01
CA VAL A 70 13.13 19.69 3.08
C VAL A 70 13.65 19.35 1.68
N LYS A 71 14.93 19.63 1.42
CA LYS A 71 15.60 19.21 0.18
C LYS A 71 15.81 17.70 0.22
N LEU A 72 14.86 16.95 -0.32
CA LEU A 72 15.03 15.53 -0.62
C LEU A 72 16.16 15.40 -1.64
N ARG A 73 17.33 14.95 -1.18
CA ARG A 73 18.45 14.63 -2.06
C ARG A 73 18.02 13.47 -2.94
N ALA A 74 17.73 13.75 -4.21
CA ALA A 74 17.64 12.72 -5.22
C ALA A 74 18.99 12.00 -5.25
N ARG A 75 19.05 10.78 -4.70
CA ARG A 75 20.16 9.88 -5.00
C ARG A 75 19.92 9.43 -6.44
N CYS A 76 20.38 10.23 -7.41
CA CYS A 76 20.62 9.74 -8.76
C CYS A 76 21.54 8.53 -8.59
N LYS A 77 20.97 7.33 -8.70
CA LYS A 77 21.75 6.15 -9.02
C LYS A 77 22.31 6.44 -10.41
N ALA A 78 23.54 6.95 -10.44
CA ALA A 78 24.39 6.82 -11.60
C ALA A 78 24.51 5.31 -11.83
N TYR A 79 23.74 4.80 -12.79
CA TYR A 79 24.07 3.53 -13.39
C TYR A 79 25.48 3.69 -13.95
N PRO A 80 26.47 2.86 -13.56
CA PRO A 80 27.73 2.85 -14.27
C PRO A 80 27.43 2.46 -15.71
N ALA A 81 27.73 3.38 -16.63
CA ALA A 81 27.70 3.12 -18.06
C ALA A 81 28.56 1.88 -18.34
N PRO A 82 28.09 0.92 -19.17
CA PRO A 82 28.91 -0.20 -19.57
C PRO A 82 30.14 0.33 -20.30
N ALA A 83 31.31 -0.16 -19.87
CA ALA A 83 32.61 0.24 -20.36
C ALA A 83 32.65 0.22 -21.90
N ALA A 84 32.86 1.40 -22.48
CA ALA A 84 33.20 1.54 -23.89
C ALA A 84 34.57 0.91 -24.13
N THR A 85 34.59 -0.15 -24.93
CA THR A 85 35.81 -0.66 -25.57
C THR A 85 36.29 0.34 -26.63
N PRO A 86 37.60 0.65 -26.69
CA PRO A 86 38.13 1.58 -27.68
C PRO A 86 38.40 0.83 -28.98
N ARG A 87 37.77 1.23 -30.09
CA ARG A 87 38.30 0.89 -31.41
C ARG A 87 37.86 1.85 -32.53
N GLU A 88 38.88 2.57 -33.00
CA GLU A 88 39.17 3.01 -34.37
C GLU A 88 38.27 4.05 -35.06
N ALA A 89 38.93 5.18 -35.32
CA ALA A 89 38.54 6.22 -36.26
C ALA A 89 38.44 5.68 -37.70
N ASN A 90 37.42 6.13 -38.44
CA ASN A 90 37.62 6.85 -39.70
C ASN A 90 36.32 7.39 -40.31
N CYS A 91 36.44 8.63 -40.81
CA CYS A 91 35.80 9.25 -41.98
C CYS A 91 34.26 9.39 -42.11
N ALA A 92 33.82 10.64 -41.87
CA ALA A 92 33.39 11.61 -42.89
C ALA A 92 31.98 11.54 -43.55
N LEU A 93 31.44 12.77 -43.69
CA LEU A 93 30.43 13.33 -44.61
C LEU A 93 28.92 13.31 -44.27
N THR A 94 28.44 14.52 -43.92
CA THR A 94 27.41 15.35 -44.61
C THR A 94 26.18 14.67 -45.25
N VAL A 95 24.97 15.12 -44.86
CA VAL A 95 23.94 15.82 -45.69
C VAL A 95 22.57 15.80 -44.99
N GLN A 96 21.84 16.90 -45.20
CA GLN A 96 20.55 17.32 -44.65
C GLN A 96 19.31 16.53 -45.15
N SER A 97 18.18 16.83 -44.50
CA SER A 97 16.79 16.94 -45.01
C SER A 97 15.76 15.82 -44.74
N SER A 98 14.64 16.22 -44.13
CA SER A 98 13.31 15.55 -44.13
C SER A 98 12.57 15.80 -45.48
N PRO A 99 11.27 15.45 -45.69
CA PRO A 99 10.32 14.56 -44.97
C PRO A 99 9.55 13.58 -45.91
N ALA A 100 8.63 12.79 -45.31
CA ALA A 100 7.27 12.44 -45.79
C ALA A 100 6.92 10.97 -46.11
N GLN A 101 5.84 10.55 -45.44
CA GLN A 101 4.67 9.78 -45.91
C GLN A 101 4.63 8.24 -46.01
N THR A 102 3.61 7.73 -45.30
CA THR A 102 2.56 6.76 -45.69
C THR A 102 2.66 5.25 -45.38
N ARG A 103 1.54 4.81 -44.77
CA ARG A 103 0.81 3.53 -44.86
C ARG A 103 1.13 2.39 -43.87
N ASP A 104 0.20 2.25 -42.93
CA ASP A 104 -0.59 1.06 -42.57
C ASP A 104 -0.07 -0.31 -43.02
N THR A 105 0.07 -1.25 -42.09
CA THR A 105 -0.80 -2.46 -41.97
C THR A 105 -0.35 -3.42 -40.85
N HIS A 106 -1.35 -3.89 -40.10
CA HIS A 106 -1.54 -5.18 -39.39
C HIS A 106 -0.37 -5.89 -38.67
N ALA A 107 -0.55 -6.15 -37.36
CA ALA A 107 -0.87 -7.49 -36.83
C ALA A 107 -0.58 -7.53 -35.31
N ALA A 108 -1.61 -7.68 -34.50
CA ALA A 108 -1.52 -7.91 -33.07
C ALA A 108 -0.94 -9.31 -32.82
N ALA A 109 0.20 -9.36 -32.14
CA ALA A 109 0.85 -10.58 -31.73
C ALA A 109 0.12 -11.23 -30.55
N HIS A 110 -0.16 -12.51 -30.77
CA HIS A 110 -0.31 -13.62 -29.85
C HIS A 110 0.01 -13.38 -28.36
N PHE A 111 -1.03 -13.65 -27.59
CA PHE A 111 -1.03 -14.17 -26.23
C PHE A 111 -0.23 -15.49 -26.15
N ASP A 112 0.72 -15.58 -25.22
CA ASP A 112 1.07 -16.85 -24.59
C ASP A 112 1.47 -16.59 -23.13
N GLY A 113 0.62 -17.05 -22.23
CA GLY A 113 0.84 -17.08 -20.80
C GLY A 113 1.40 -18.44 -20.43
N SER A 114 2.54 -18.46 -19.75
CA SER A 114 3.11 -19.70 -19.22
C SER A 114 3.45 -19.54 -17.74
N ALA A 115 2.83 -20.46 -16.98
CA ALA A 115 3.15 -21.03 -15.67
C ALA A 115 4.28 -20.38 -14.85
N GLY A 116 4.09 -20.02 -13.58
CA GLY A 116 3.51 -20.89 -12.55
C GLY A 116 4.62 -21.78 -11.99
N ASP A 117 5.40 -21.26 -11.03
CA ASP A 117 6.17 -22.11 -10.13
C ASP A 117 6.25 -21.46 -8.74
N ASP A 118 5.73 -22.20 -7.78
CA ASP A 118 5.49 -21.87 -6.38
C ASP A 118 6.69 -22.35 -5.56
N GLN A 119 7.46 -21.42 -4.97
CA GLN A 119 8.28 -21.71 -3.79
C GLN A 119 8.21 -20.53 -2.81
N SER A 120 7.30 -20.64 -1.84
CA SER A 120 7.18 -19.72 -0.71
C SER A 120 7.50 -20.44 0.60
N GLU A 121 8.79 -20.75 0.81
CA GLU A 121 9.28 -21.15 2.13
C GLU A 121 10.65 -20.51 2.41
N SER A 122 10.71 -19.18 2.63
CA SER A 122 11.82 -18.58 3.40
C SER A 122 11.61 -17.09 3.70
N THR A 123 10.62 -16.74 4.52
CA THR A 123 10.48 -15.34 5.00
C THR A 123 10.46 -15.21 6.52
N SER A 124 10.35 -16.32 7.24
CA SER A 124 10.38 -16.31 8.71
C SER A 124 11.79 -16.42 9.32
N GLN A 125 12.82 -16.74 8.52
CA GLN A 125 14.20 -16.87 9.03
C GLN A 125 14.99 -15.56 9.10
N THR A 126 14.62 -14.52 8.33
CA THR A 126 15.41 -13.28 8.26
C THR A 126 15.18 -12.35 9.45
N PHE A 127 14.04 -12.45 10.14
CA PHE A 127 13.69 -11.50 11.21
C PHE A 127 14.50 -11.73 12.50
N ASN A 128 14.83 -12.98 12.85
CA ASN A 128 15.62 -13.30 14.04
C ASN A 128 17.13 -13.08 13.86
N GLN A 129 17.62 -12.95 12.62
CA GLN A 129 19.05 -12.75 12.35
C GLN A 129 19.48 -11.27 12.44
N ILE A 130 18.52 -10.33 12.44
CA ILE A 130 18.80 -8.88 12.45
C ILE A 130 19.05 -8.33 13.87
N LEU A 131 18.56 -9.01 14.91
CA LEU A 131 18.78 -8.59 16.30
C LEU A 131 20.14 -9.02 16.86
N ASN A 132 20.91 -9.86 16.15
CA ASN A 132 22.07 -10.55 16.71
C ASN A 132 23.42 -10.27 16.02
N CYS A 133 23.57 -9.16 15.29
CA CYS A 133 24.85 -8.81 14.66
C CYS A 133 25.44 -7.49 15.20
N ASN A 134 26.59 -7.63 15.86
CA ASN A 134 27.62 -6.62 16.16
C ASN A 134 27.35 -5.57 17.27
N LEU A 135 27.38 -6.04 18.51
CA LEU A 135 28.01 -5.33 19.63
C LEU A 135 29.44 -5.88 19.77
N ASN A 136 30.39 -5.23 19.13
CA ASN A 136 31.82 -5.31 19.44
C ASN A 136 32.48 -4.14 18.71
N ASP A 137 32.51 -2.99 19.36
CA ASP A 137 33.62 -2.06 19.20
C ASP A 137 33.86 -1.43 20.57
N SER A 138 35.02 -1.79 21.12
CA SER A 138 35.52 -1.38 22.41
C SER A 138 36.31 -0.09 22.21
N ASP A 139 35.98 0.96 22.95
CA ASP A 139 36.97 1.96 23.34
C ASP A 139 36.72 2.39 24.78
N THR A 140 37.74 2.05 25.57
CA THR A 140 38.16 2.50 26.89
C THR A 140 37.83 3.94 27.25
N GLU A 141 37.25 4.15 28.44
CA GLU A 141 37.63 5.23 29.38
C GLU A 141 37.27 4.77 30.81
N ASP A 142 38.27 4.88 31.69
CA ASP A 142 38.26 4.61 33.13
C ASP A 142 37.35 5.58 33.90
N VAL A 143 36.43 5.07 34.73
CA VAL A 143 36.07 5.72 36.01
C VAL A 143 35.73 4.66 37.06
N ALA A 144 36.57 4.60 38.09
CA ALA A 144 36.37 3.80 39.30
C ALA A 144 35.23 4.37 40.17
N ILE A 145 34.26 3.53 40.53
CA ILE A 145 33.45 3.69 41.76
C ILE A 145 33.31 2.33 42.44
N GLN A 146 33.57 2.34 43.74
CA GLN A 146 33.71 1.21 44.64
C GLN A 146 32.37 0.58 45.04
N ASN A 147 32.36 -0.75 45.07
CA ASN A 147 31.71 -1.69 45.99
C ASN A 147 30.39 -1.31 46.69
N LEU A 148 29.36 -2.13 46.45
CA LEU A 148 28.58 -2.76 47.51
C LEU A 148 27.95 -4.06 46.98
N ASP A 149 28.33 -5.16 47.61
CA ASP A 149 27.82 -6.53 47.43
C ASP A 149 26.32 -6.63 47.77
N ASP A 150 25.57 -7.41 46.99
CA ASP A 150 24.71 -8.46 47.55
C ASP A 150 24.46 -9.55 46.50
N GLN A 151 24.59 -10.81 46.92
CA GLN A 151 24.49 -12.02 46.09
C GLN A 151 23.06 -12.57 46.08
N THR A 152 22.64 -13.22 44.99
CA THR A 152 22.29 -14.67 45.00
C THR A 152 21.82 -15.20 43.63
N GLU A 153 22.55 -16.23 43.18
CA GLU A 153 22.09 -17.49 42.57
C GLU A 153 21.44 -17.54 41.18
N THR A 154 22.32 -17.75 40.19
CA THR A 154 22.12 -18.50 38.94
C THR A 154 21.98 -20.01 39.17
N VAL A 155 20.95 -20.64 38.59
CA VAL A 155 20.87 -22.10 38.38
C VAL A 155 20.84 -22.41 36.88
N GLN A 156 21.86 -23.16 36.44
CA GLN A 156 22.02 -23.73 35.09
C GLN A 156 21.17 -25.00 34.92
N LEU A 157 20.65 -25.22 33.71
CA LEU A 157 20.11 -26.50 33.25
C LEU A 157 20.87 -26.94 31.98
N PRO A 158 21.44 -28.15 31.94
CA PRO A 158 22.21 -28.63 30.80
C PRO A 158 21.33 -29.34 29.76
N GLY A 159 21.70 -29.17 28.50
CA GLY A 159 21.17 -29.94 27.38
C GLY A 159 21.67 -31.39 27.36
N PHE A 160 20.86 -32.28 26.80
CA PHE A 160 21.29 -33.61 26.37
C PHE A 160 20.83 -33.87 24.95
N SER A 161 21.81 -33.80 24.05
CA SER A 161 21.86 -34.47 22.77
C SER A 161 22.50 -35.84 23.00
N THR A 162 21.91 -36.91 22.45
CA THR A 162 22.65 -38.01 21.82
C THR A 162 21.68 -38.98 21.16
N SER A 163 21.80 -39.11 19.85
CA SER A 163 21.58 -40.37 19.14
C SER A 163 22.77 -41.29 19.43
N PRO A 164 22.63 -42.63 19.44
CA PRO A 164 23.33 -43.34 18.37
C PRO A 164 22.62 -44.61 17.87
N ALA A 165 22.87 -44.90 16.59
CA ALA A 165 22.71 -46.20 15.96
C ALA A 165 23.89 -47.12 16.32
N HIS A 166 23.64 -48.43 16.53
CA HIS A 166 24.58 -49.47 16.15
C HIS A 166 23.89 -50.84 15.95
N LYS A 167 24.29 -51.49 14.86
CA LYS A 167 23.98 -52.87 14.43
C LYS A 167 24.69 -53.88 15.35
N TYR A 168 24.18 -55.10 15.51
CA TYR A 168 24.77 -56.35 14.99
C TYR A 168 24.00 -57.62 15.39
N THR A 169 24.14 -58.57 14.48
CA THR A 169 23.64 -59.94 14.30
C THR A 169 23.90 -60.94 15.44
N GLY A 170 23.01 -61.94 15.59
CA GLY A 170 23.30 -63.18 16.33
C GLY A 170 22.16 -64.22 16.22
N GLN A 171 22.47 -65.40 15.67
CA GLN A 171 21.57 -66.54 15.39
C GLN A 171 21.32 -67.46 16.61
N ALA A 172 20.33 -68.35 16.43
CA ALA A 172 20.19 -69.72 16.99
C ALA A 172 19.72 -69.81 18.46
N GLU A 173 18.92 -70.79 18.91
CA GLU A 173 18.12 -71.88 18.35
C GLU A 173 17.17 -72.34 19.49
N ALA A 174 16.20 -73.19 19.14
CA ALA A 174 15.05 -73.66 19.91
C ALA A 174 15.27 -74.02 21.39
N THR A 175 14.29 -73.69 22.25
CA THR A 175 13.78 -74.62 23.30
C THR A 175 12.37 -74.19 23.73
N ALA A 176 11.37 -75.05 23.51
CA ALA A 176 10.09 -74.95 24.24
C ALA A 176 10.28 -75.52 25.65
N PRO A 177 9.63 -74.97 26.67
CA PRO A 177 8.71 -75.84 27.40
C PRO A 177 7.47 -75.14 27.99
N ALA A 178 6.48 -76.00 28.23
CA ALA A 178 5.54 -75.98 29.36
C ALA A 178 4.42 -74.92 29.39
N GLN A 179 3.23 -75.44 29.13
CA GLN A 179 1.93 -74.96 29.59
C GLN A 179 1.85 -74.95 31.13
N CYS A 180 1.27 -73.89 31.70
CA CYS A 180 0.37 -73.81 32.89
C CYS A 180 0.45 -72.41 33.54
N PRO A 181 -0.55 -71.96 34.33
CA PRO A 181 -1.96 -71.78 34.03
C PRO A 181 -2.33 -70.27 34.02
N ALA A 182 -3.49 -69.96 33.44
CA ALA A 182 -4.03 -68.60 33.37
C ALA A 182 -4.37 -68.03 34.76
N VAL A 183 -3.57 -67.08 35.25
CA VAL A 183 -3.98 -66.15 36.32
C VAL A 183 -4.85 -65.06 35.68
N ARG A 184 -6.12 -65.37 35.43
CA ARG A 184 -7.16 -64.37 35.14
C ARG A 184 -7.51 -63.66 36.44
N GLY A 185 -7.35 -62.33 36.49
CA GLY A 185 -7.96 -61.58 37.59
C GLY A 185 -7.47 -60.16 37.93
N LYS A 186 -6.53 -59.53 37.19
CA LYS A 186 -6.16 -58.11 37.47
C LYS A 186 -5.97 -57.19 36.24
N LYS A 187 -5.78 -57.74 35.03
CA LYS A 187 -5.54 -56.94 33.81
C LYS A 187 -6.68 -55.99 33.38
N ARG A 188 -7.91 -56.21 33.82
CA ARG A 188 -9.07 -55.41 33.36
C ARG A 188 -9.17 -54.04 34.05
N GLN A 189 -8.60 -53.88 35.25
CA GLN A 189 -8.62 -52.62 36.01
C GLN A 189 -7.48 -51.68 35.59
N GLU A 190 -6.30 -52.22 35.27
CA GLU A 190 -5.16 -51.44 34.74
C GLU A 190 -5.46 -50.85 33.35
N GLN A 191 -6.11 -51.61 32.47
CA GLN A 191 -6.54 -51.08 31.16
C GLN A 191 -7.51 -49.90 31.31
N SER A 192 -8.41 -49.93 32.29
CA SER A 192 -9.34 -48.81 32.56
C SER A 192 -8.60 -47.56 33.02
N ALA A 193 -7.59 -47.71 33.88
CA ALA A 193 -6.78 -46.60 34.38
C ALA A 193 -5.92 -45.97 33.26
N ASP A 194 -5.41 -46.79 32.32
CA ASP A 194 -4.67 -46.31 31.16
C ASP A 194 -5.55 -45.50 30.19
N TYR A 195 -6.80 -45.91 29.96
CA TYR A 195 -7.77 -45.14 29.17
C TYR A 195 -8.15 -43.81 29.84
N GLU A 196 -8.37 -43.80 31.15
CA GLU A 196 -8.64 -42.57 31.90
C GLU A 196 -7.47 -41.57 31.83
N PHE A 197 -6.23 -42.07 31.89
CA PHE A 197 -5.04 -41.23 31.72
C PHE A 197 -4.96 -40.60 30.32
N LEU A 198 -5.25 -41.39 29.28
CA LEU A 198 -5.30 -40.90 27.90
C LEU A 198 -6.38 -39.84 27.71
N GLU A 199 -7.58 -40.08 28.26
CA GLU A 199 -8.70 -39.12 28.18
C GLU A 199 -8.38 -37.83 28.94
N LYS A 200 -7.78 -37.96 30.14
CA LYS A 200 -7.36 -36.81 30.95
C LYS A 200 -6.27 -35.98 30.28
N ARG A 201 -5.40 -36.58 29.46
CA ARG A 201 -4.40 -35.88 28.63
C ARG A 201 -5.02 -35.25 27.38
N LEU A 202 -6.02 -35.89 26.78
CA LEU A 202 -6.68 -35.41 25.57
C LEU A 202 -7.60 -34.20 25.82
N ARG A 203 -8.29 -34.15 26.97
CA ARG A 203 -9.21 -33.04 27.29
C ARG A 203 -8.54 -31.65 27.30
N PRO A 204 -7.36 -31.44 27.93
CA PRO A 204 -6.65 -30.17 27.83
C PRO A 204 -6.26 -29.80 26.40
N GLU A 205 -5.84 -30.78 25.59
CA GLU A 205 -5.48 -30.55 24.19
C GLU A 205 -6.70 -30.11 23.38
N GLN A 206 -7.84 -30.77 23.55
CA GLN A 206 -9.11 -30.37 22.94
C GLN A 206 -9.56 -28.99 23.41
N ALA A 207 -9.50 -28.72 24.71
CA ALA A 207 -9.88 -27.43 25.27
C ALA A 207 -8.99 -26.28 24.77
N MET A 208 -7.70 -26.52 24.52
CA MET A 208 -6.82 -25.53 23.89
C MET A 208 -7.20 -25.30 22.44
N LYS A 209 -7.42 -26.36 21.66
CA LYS A 209 -7.86 -26.26 20.26
C LYS A 209 -9.20 -25.53 20.11
N GLU A 210 -10.16 -25.79 21.00
CA GLU A 210 -11.45 -25.09 21.01
C GLU A 210 -11.28 -23.60 21.32
N LYS A 211 -10.41 -23.24 22.26
CA LYS A 211 -10.08 -21.84 22.55
C LYS A 211 -9.43 -21.16 21.35
N ASP A 212 -8.46 -21.82 20.72
CA ASP A 212 -7.79 -21.30 19.52
C ASP A 212 -8.79 -21.09 18.39
N PHE A 213 -9.71 -22.05 18.18
CA PHE A 213 -10.79 -21.94 17.19
C PHE A 213 -11.73 -20.77 17.49
N LEU A 214 -12.10 -20.55 18.76
CA LEU A 214 -12.96 -19.42 19.15
C LEU A 214 -12.26 -18.07 18.95
N LEU A 215 -10.96 -17.99 19.27
CA LEU A 215 -10.18 -16.78 19.04
C LEU A 215 -10.06 -16.47 17.55
N GLU A 216 -9.80 -17.48 16.72
CA GLU A 216 -9.71 -17.30 15.27
C GLU A 216 -11.08 -16.92 14.68
N SER A 217 -12.15 -17.58 15.12
CA SER A 217 -13.53 -17.22 14.70
C SER A 217 -13.87 -15.77 15.05
N ARG A 218 -13.50 -15.33 16.27
CA ARG A 218 -13.72 -13.95 16.70
C ARG A 218 -12.87 -12.96 15.90
N ARG A 219 -11.61 -13.32 15.60
CA ARG A 219 -10.73 -12.51 14.77
C ARG A 219 -11.31 -12.32 13.38
N LEU A 220 -11.74 -13.41 12.74
CA LEU A 220 -12.37 -13.37 11.41
C LEU A 220 -13.63 -12.50 11.42
N ALA A 221 -14.48 -12.61 12.44
CA ALA A 221 -15.67 -11.77 12.56
C ALA A 221 -15.34 -10.26 12.65
N LEU A 222 -14.26 -9.90 13.36
CA LEU A 222 -13.80 -8.50 13.42
C LEU A 222 -13.21 -8.03 12.08
N GLU A 223 -12.49 -8.89 11.38
CA GLU A 223 -11.96 -8.61 10.04
C GLU A 223 -13.11 -8.41 9.02
N GLU A 224 -14.13 -9.26 9.07
CA GLU A 224 -15.35 -9.12 8.25
C GLU A 224 -16.10 -7.81 8.54
N GLN A 225 -16.27 -7.45 9.82
CA GLN A 225 -16.89 -6.18 10.21
C GLN A 225 -16.10 -4.97 9.71
N LYS A 226 -14.76 -5.01 9.84
CA LYS A 226 -13.89 -3.95 9.33
C LYS A 226 -14.02 -3.79 7.82
N LEU A 227 -14.03 -4.91 7.10
CA LEU A 227 -14.20 -4.91 5.64
C LEU A 227 -15.58 -4.40 5.22
N ALA A 228 -16.64 -4.77 5.96
CA ALA A 228 -17.99 -4.28 5.71
C ALA A 228 -18.08 -2.76 5.90
N TRP A 229 -17.50 -2.23 6.98
CA TRP A 229 -17.45 -0.81 7.25
C TRP A 229 -16.65 -0.04 6.19
N GLU A 230 -15.53 -0.60 5.72
CA GLU A 230 -14.73 0.00 4.64
C GLU A 230 -15.51 0.05 3.32
N LYS A 231 -16.24 -1.01 2.96
CA LYS A 231 -17.13 -1.04 1.79
C LYS A 231 -18.28 -0.04 1.90
N GLU A 232 -18.87 0.08 3.07
CA GLU A 232 -19.95 1.06 3.32
C GLU A 232 -19.42 2.48 3.20
N LYS A 233 -18.24 2.75 3.77
CA LYS A 233 -17.58 4.05 3.69
C LYS A 233 -17.29 4.45 2.23
N THR A 234 -16.70 3.56 1.44
CA THR A 234 -16.39 3.85 0.04
C THR A 234 -17.66 4.05 -0.79
N LEU A 235 -18.72 3.29 -0.52
CA LEU A 235 -20.02 3.47 -1.17
C LEU A 235 -20.65 4.83 -0.81
N ALA A 236 -20.58 5.23 0.46
CA ALA A 236 -21.07 6.53 0.91
C ALA A 236 -20.30 7.69 0.25
N GLU A 237 -18.98 7.59 0.15
CA GLU A 237 -18.14 8.58 -0.54
C GLU A 237 -18.48 8.69 -2.04
N LEU A 238 -18.72 7.56 -2.71
CA LEU A 238 -19.14 7.55 -4.12
C LEU A 238 -20.51 8.20 -4.29
N ASN A 239 -21.47 7.87 -3.41
CA ASN A 239 -22.80 8.46 -3.44
C ASN A 239 -22.77 9.98 -3.23
N LEU A 240 -21.95 10.47 -2.31
CA LEU A 240 -21.78 11.91 -2.08
C LEU A 240 -21.22 12.60 -3.33
N LYS A 241 -20.14 12.07 -3.91
CA LYS A 241 -19.56 12.60 -5.16
C LYS A 241 -20.57 12.60 -6.31
N GLN A 242 -21.41 11.56 -6.40
CA GLN A 242 -22.47 11.51 -7.41
C GLN A 242 -23.53 12.60 -7.18
N GLN A 243 -23.90 12.87 -5.93
CA GLN A 243 -24.83 13.95 -5.59
C GLN A 243 -24.24 15.33 -5.92
N GLU A 244 -22.97 15.56 -5.62
CA GLU A 244 -22.27 16.80 -5.97
C GLU A 244 -22.25 17.04 -7.48
N LEU A 245 -21.94 16.00 -8.28
CA LEU A 245 -21.99 16.09 -9.73
C LEU A 245 -23.39 16.40 -10.26
N ASN A 246 -24.43 15.82 -9.66
CA ASN A 246 -25.81 16.09 -10.03
C ASN A 246 -26.20 17.55 -9.74
N LEU A 247 -25.83 18.07 -8.55
CA LEU A 247 -26.07 19.47 -8.20
C LEU A 247 -25.36 20.43 -9.15
N LEU A 248 -24.09 20.16 -9.47
CA LEU A 248 -23.32 20.96 -10.42
C LEU A 248 -23.96 20.93 -11.83
N ALA A 249 -24.47 19.77 -12.25
CA ALA A 249 -25.17 19.63 -13.52
C ALA A 249 -26.47 20.47 -13.54
N ASP A 250 -27.23 20.47 -12.45
CA ASP A 250 -28.45 21.26 -12.29
C ASP A 250 -28.16 22.76 -12.29
N GLU A 251 -27.11 23.20 -11.59
CA GLU A 251 -26.67 24.60 -11.61
C GLU A 251 -26.27 25.04 -13.03
N ARG A 252 -25.51 24.21 -13.74
CA ARG A 252 -25.15 24.46 -15.14
C ARG A 252 -26.37 24.51 -16.05
N ALA A 253 -27.36 23.65 -15.82
CA ALA A 253 -28.62 23.66 -16.57
C ALA A 253 -29.44 24.93 -16.28
N LYS A 254 -29.51 25.38 -15.02
CA LYS A 254 -30.15 26.65 -14.63
C LYS A 254 -29.46 27.84 -15.29
N ALA A 255 -28.13 27.90 -15.27
CA ALA A 255 -27.37 28.97 -15.91
C ALA A 255 -27.65 29.05 -17.41
N ARG A 256 -27.70 27.90 -18.12
CA ARG A 256 -28.09 27.85 -19.54
C ARG A 256 -29.50 28.35 -19.81
N ARG A 257 -30.46 28.03 -18.92
CA ARG A 257 -31.84 28.53 -19.04
C ARG A 257 -31.93 30.04 -18.85
N LEU A 258 -31.16 30.61 -17.92
CA LEU A 258 -31.11 32.06 -17.70
C LEU A 258 -30.50 32.78 -18.90
N ASP A 259 -29.35 32.31 -19.40
CA ASP A 259 -28.71 32.86 -20.60
C ASP A 259 -29.63 32.79 -21.84
N ALA A 260 -30.37 31.67 -22.00
CA ALA A 260 -31.35 31.55 -23.08
C ALA A 260 -32.50 32.57 -22.95
N ARG A 261 -33.02 32.80 -21.74
CA ARG A 261 -34.05 33.81 -21.47
C ARG A 261 -33.53 35.23 -21.72
N GLU A 262 -32.31 35.53 -21.30
CA GLU A 262 -31.69 36.83 -21.55
C GLU A 262 -31.54 37.11 -23.05
N LYS A 263 -31.07 36.11 -23.81
CA LYS A 263 -30.98 36.19 -25.28
C LYS A 263 -32.35 36.40 -25.92
N GLN A 264 -33.39 35.71 -25.44
CA GLN A 264 -34.75 35.89 -25.92
C GLN A 264 -35.24 37.33 -25.66
N HIS A 265 -35.10 37.84 -24.45
CA HIS A 265 -35.46 39.22 -24.14
C HIS A 265 -34.68 40.24 -24.96
N LYS A 266 -33.39 40.00 -25.22
CA LYS A 266 -32.58 40.86 -26.09
C LYS A 266 -33.08 40.84 -27.53
N GLN A 267 -33.53 39.69 -28.04
CA GLN A 267 -34.14 39.58 -29.36
C GLN A 267 -35.50 40.28 -29.40
N GLU A 268 -36.33 40.11 -28.39
CA GLU A 268 -37.63 40.79 -28.26
C GLU A 268 -37.47 42.31 -28.26
N ARG A 269 -36.53 42.85 -27.46
CA ARG A 269 -36.21 44.29 -27.46
C ARG A 269 -35.80 44.80 -28.84
N LYS A 270 -34.91 44.08 -29.53
CA LYS A 270 -34.50 44.42 -30.91
C LYS A 270 -35.68 44.38 -31.89
N ALA A 271 -36.56 43.39 -31.75
CA ALA A 271 -37.75 43.26 -32.59
C ALA A 271 -38.75 44.40 -32.32
N GLU A 272 -38.90 44.84 -31.07
CA GLU A 272 -39.74 45.97 -30.69
C GLU A 272 -39.18 47.31 -31.19
N GLU A 273 -37.87 47.52 -31.09
CA GLU A 273 -37.18 48.67 -31.69
C GLU A 273 -37.39 48.70 -33.21
N HIS A 274 -37.28 47.56 -33.90
CA HIS A 274 -37.61 47.47 -35.32
C HIS A 274 -39.07 47.76 -35.64
N ARG A 275 -40.02 47.26 -34.83
CA ARG A 275 -41.46 47.50 -35.01
C ARG A 275 -41.82 48.98 -34.82
N THR A 276 -41.27 49.62 -33.80
CA THR A 276 -41.50 51.04 -33.52
C THR A 276 -40.92 51.93 -34.63
N ALA A 277 -39.71 51.63 -35.12
CA ALA A 277 -39.12 52.32 -36.27
C ALA A 277 -39.99 52.16 -37.54
N ALA A 278 -40.49 50.96 -37.82
CA ALA A 278 -41.38 50.72 -38.96
C ALA A 278 -42.72 51.48 -38.82
N ALA A 279 -43.30 51.52 -37.62
CA ALA A 279 -44.52 52.27 -37.35
C ALA A 279 -44.31 53.79 -37.54
N GLN A 280 -43.16 54.32 -37.12
CA GLN A 280 -42.79 55.72 -37.37
C GLN A 280 -42.68 56.03 -38.87
N GLN A 281 -42.03 55.15 -39.65
CA GLN A 281 -41.94 55.30 -41.11
C GLN A 281 -43.34 55.31 -41.77
N GLN A 282 -44.22 54.40 -41.37
CA GLN A 282 -45.61 54.36 -41.88
C GLN A 282 -46.38 55.64 -41.52
N ALA A 283 -46.21 56.17 -40.31
CA ALA A 283 -46.85 57.42 -39.90
C ALA A 283 -46.40 58.61 -40.75
N VAL A 284 -45.09 58.69 -41.05
CA VAL A 284 -44.54 59.72 -41.95
C VAL A 284 -45.12 59.59 -43.36
N LEU A 285 -45.14 58.37 -43.92
CA LEU A 285 -45.74 58.13 -45.24
C LEU A 285 -47.22 58.53 -45.29
N SER A 286 -48.00 58.19 -44.26
CA SER A 286 -49.40 58.60 -44.17
C SER A 286 -49.59 60.12 -44.14
N ILE A 287 -48.68 60.86 -43.49
CA ILE A 287 -48.70 62.34 -43.51
C ILE A 287 -48.40 62.85 -44.91
N VAL A 288 -47.37 62.31 -45.57
CA VAL A 288 -47.00 62.69 -46.95
C VAL A 288 -48.16 62.45 -47.92
N GLU A 289 -48.80 61.28 -47.86
CA GLU A 289 -49.99 60.96 -48.68
C GLU A 289 -51.13 61.96 -48.47
N LYS A 290 -51.41 62.34 -47.21
CA LYS A 290 -52.44 63.36 -46.89
C LYS A 290 -52.09 64.73 -47.45
N VAL A 291 -50.81 65.14 -47.40
CA VAL A 291 -50.35 66.41 -47.96
C VAL A 291 -50.48 66.41 -49.49
N LEU A 292 -50.00 65.35 -50.15
CA LEU A 292 -50.13 65.18 -51.60
C LEU A 292 -51.59 65.19 -52.05
N SER A 293 -52.47 64.49 -51.34
CA SER A 293 -53.92 64.49 -51.63
C SER A 293 -54.55 65.88 -51.49
N LYS A 294 -54.06 66.74 -50.58
CA LYS A 294 -54.54 68.12 -50.45
C LYS A 294 -54.03 69.01 -51.59
N ILE A 295 -52.77 68.87 -51.99
CA ILE A 295 -52.20 69.63 -53.11
C ILE A 295 -52.98 69.33 -54.39
N ASN A 296 -53.24 68.06 -54.68
CA ASN A 296 -54.01 67.63 -55.87
C ASN A 296 -55.47 68.10 -55.89
N LYS A 297 -56.00 68.68 -54.80
CA LYS A 297 -57.36 69.25 -54.74
C LYS A 297 -57.39 70.76 -54.97
N ILE A 298 -56.22 71.40 -55.01
CA ILE A 298 -56.09 72.86 -55.20
C ILE A 298 -55.91 73.18 -56.70
N GLU A 299 -55.43 72.23 -57.49
CA GLU A 299 -55.43 72.26 -58.97
C GLU A 299 -56.79 71.86 -59.55
#